data_AF-A0A8S3CD36-F1
#
_entry.id   AF-A0A8S3CD36-F1
#
_cell.length_a   1.000
_cell.length_b   1.000
_cell.length_c   1.000
_cell.angle_alpha   90.00
_cell.angle_beta   90.00
_cell.angle_gamma   90.00
#
_symmetry.space_group_name_H-M   'P 1'
#
loop_
_entity.id
_entity.type
_entity.pdbx_description
1 polymer ?
#
loop_
_entity_poly.entity_id
_entity_poly.type
_entity_poly.pdbx_seq_one_letter_code
_entity_poly.pdbx_strand_id
1 'polypeptide(L)' 'NALEAALWAFWSDEDSFEKGVLAAVNLGDDTDTTAAIYGGLAGAYYGYKNLPKRWLDDIYAKNFIICVCKWMTYETGKLS' A
#
# COMPACT_ATOMS: atom_id res chain seq x y z
N ASN A 1 2.24 1.29 18.02
CA ASN A 1 2.03 2.65 17.48
C ASN A 1 1.93 2.66 15.94
N ALA A 2 2.72 1.87 15.20
CA ALA A 2 2.67 1.86 13.72
C ALA A 2 1.29 1.50 13.11
N LEU A 3 0.59 0.50 13.64
CA LEU A 3 -0.74 0.11 13.12
C LEU A 3 -1.79 1.22 13.33
N GLU A 4 -1.82 1.83 14.51
CA GLU A 4 -2.75 2.92 14.83
C GLU A 4 -2.47 4.15 13.97
N ALA A 5 -1.18 4.49 13.78
CA ALA A 5 -0.76 5.57 12.89
C ALA A 5 -1.16 5.30 11.43
N ALA A 6 -1.00 4.06 10.94
CA ALA A 6 -1.40 3.67 9.60
C ALA A 6 -2.93 3.74 9.39
N LEU A 7 -3.71 3.33 10.40
CA LEU A 7 -5.17 3.43 10.38
C LEU A 7 -5.65 4.88 10.43
N TRP A 8 -5.04 5.70 11.27
CA TRP A 8 -5.34 7.13 11.31
C TRP A 8 -5.01 7.82 9.98
N ALA A 9 -3.87 7.49 9.37
CA ALA A 9 -3.46 8.03 8.09
C ALA A 9 -4.45 7.62 6.98
N PHE A 10 -4.91 6.36 6.98
CA PHE A 10 -5.96 5.88 6.07
C PHE A 10 -7.30 6.57 6.29
N TRP A 11 -7.72 6.77 7.53
CA TRP A 11 -8.95 7.50 7.83
C TRP A 11 -8.89 8.98 7.40
N SER A 12 -7.68 9.56 7.39
CA SER A 12 -7.46 10.99 7.13
C SER A 12 -7.01 11.28 5.70
N ASP A 13 -7.02 10.30 4.80
CA ASP A 13 -6.41 10.42 3.48
C ASP A 13 -7.27 11.14 2.42
N GLU A 14 -8.51 11.50 2.78
CA GLU A 14 -9.46 12.22 1.92
C GLU A 14 -9.64 11.55 0.53
N ASP A 15 -9.79 10.23 0.51
CA ASP A 15 -9.93 9.40 -0.70
C ASP A 15 -8.73 9.53 -1.66
N SER A 16 -7.56 9.86 -1.12
CA SER A 16 -6.31 10.00 -1.87
C SER A 16 -5.18 9.19 -1.26
N PHE A 17 -4.78 8.13 -1.97
CA PHE A 17 -3.60 7.33 -1.61
C PHE A 17 -2.35 8.20 -1.37
N GLU A 18 -2.17 9.26 -2.18
CA GLU A 18 -1.01 10.16 -2.03
C GLU A 18 -1.01 10.89 -0.69
N LYS A 19 -2.17 11.43 -0.28
CA LYS A 19 -2.28 12.15 0.99
C LYS A 19 -2.06 11.21 2.17
N GLY A 20 -2.67 10.03 2.15
CA GLY A 20 -2.56 9.07 3.25
C GLY A 20 -1.16 8.50 3.41
N VAL A 21 -0.47 8.15 2.31
CA VAL A 21 0.90 7.63 2.43
C VAL A 21 1.86 8.72 2.90
N LEU A 22 1.68 9.97 2.45
CA LEU A 22 2.50 11.09 2.93
C LEU A 22 2.24 11.35 4.42
N ALA A 23 0.99 11.25 4.88
CA ALA A 23 0.67 11.34 6.30
C ALA A 23 1.33 10.21 7.10
N ALA A 24 1.25 8.96 6.61
CA ALA A 24 1.85 7.79 7.25
C ALA A 24 3.39 7.90 7.37
N VAL A 25 4.06 8.41 6.34
CA VAL A 25 5.53 8.62 6.34
C VAL A 25 5.93 9.79 7.24
N ASN A 26 5.10 10.84 7.33
CA ASN A 26 5.42 12.03 8.13
C ASN A 26 5.12 11.89 9.64
N LEU A 27 4.49 10.80 10.06
CA LEU A 27 4.13 10.52 11.47
C LEU A 27 5.34 10.16 12.37
N GLY A 28 6.49 9.82 11.78
CA GLY A 28 7.76 9.64 12.49
C GLY A 28 7.92 8.32 13.28
N ASP A 29 9.15 8.14 13.81
CA ASP A 29 9.67 7.04 14.64
C ASP A 29 9.80 5.65 13.96
N ASP A 30 8.78 5.19 13.26
CA ASP A 30 8.77 3.89 12.55
C ASP A 30 8.01 4.02 11.22
N THR A 31 8.54 4.90 10.36
CA THR A 31 7.91 5.32 9.11
C THR A 31 7.82 4.19 8.11
N ASP A 32 8.84 3.32 8.05
CA ASP A 32 8.89 2.22 7.09
C ASP A 32 7.80 1.18 7.39
N THR A 33 7.65 0.81 8.67
CA THR A 33 6.61 -0.13 9.10
C THR A 33 5.22 0.47 8.94
N THR A 34 5.03 1.75 9.31
CA THR A 34 3.75 2.45 9.18
C THR A 34 3.33 2.59 7.71
N ALA A 35 4.26 2.96 6.84
CA ALA A 35 4.03 3.08 5.40
C ALA A 35 3.76 1.73 4.74
N ALA A 36 4.43 0.66 5.17
CA ALA A 36 4.18 -0.70 4.66
C ALA A 36 2.77 -1.19 5.03
N ILE A 37 2.34 -0.98 6.28
CA ILE A 37 0.98 -1.33 6.74
C ILE A 37 -0.07 -0.49 5.98
N TYR A 38 0.13 0.83 5.89
CA TYR A 38 -0.74 1.72 5.12
C TYR A 38 -0.82 1.26 3.65
N GLY A 39 0.32 0.99 3.02
CA GLY A 39 0.40 0.60 1.61
C GLY A 39 -0.34 -0.70 1.31
N GLY A 40 -0.32 -1.67 2.23
CA GLY A 40 -1.11 -2.89 2.11
C GLY A 40 -2.62 -2.64 2.17
N LEU A 41 -3.08 -1.88 3.16
CA LEU A 41 -4.49 -1.55 3.36
C LEU A 41 -5.03 -0.68 2.22
N ALA A 42 -4.37 0.45 1.98
CA ALA A 42 -4.75 1.41 0.96
C ALA A 42 -4.59 0.81 -0.45
N GLY A 43 -3.56 -0.01 -0.68
CA GLY A 43 -3.39 -0.72 -1.95
C GLY A 43 -4.54 -1.70 -2.26
N ALA A 44 -5.09 -2.37 -1.24
CA ALA A 44 -6.27 -3.22 -1.39
C ALA A 44 -7.55 -2.41 -1.62
N TYR A 45 -7.68 -1.25 -0.95
CA TYR A 45 -8.85 -0.38 -1.05
C TYR A 45 -8.92 0.39 -2.38
N TYR A 46 -7.86 1.12 -2.72
CA TYR A 46 -7.77 1.91 -3.96
C TYR A 46 -7.57 1.02 -5.20
N GLY A 47 -6.95 -0.14 -5.02
CA GLY A 47 -6.57 -1.03 -6.11
C GLY A 47 -5.38 -0.52 -6.92
N TYR A 48 -4.61 -1.46 -7.48
CA TYR A 48 -3.34 -1.16 -8.15
C TYR A 48 -3.42 -0.10 -9.27
N LYS A 49 -4.56 -0.04 -10.00
CA LYS A 49 -4.73 0.90 -11.14
C LYS A 49 -4.87 2.37 -10.71
N ASN A 50 -5.28 2.61 -9.48
CA ASN A 50 -5.50 3.97 -8.95
C ASN A 50 -4.30 4.50 -8.17
N LEU A 51 -3.22 3.71 -8.06
CA LEU A 51 -1.98 4.14 -7.42
C LEU A 51 -1.16 5.05 -8.35
N PRO A 52 -0.41 6.02 -7.80
CA PRO A 52 0.40 6.95 -8.60
C PRO A 52 1.49 6.23 -9.39
N LYS A 53 1.39 6.27 -10.72
CA LYS A 53 2.37 5.59 -11.61
C LYS A 53 3.81 6.00 -11.32
N ARG A 54 4.06 7.28 -11.07
CA ARG A 54 5.40 7.81 -10.74
C ARG A 54 6.04 7.06 -9.58
N TRP A 55 5.27 6.73 -8.54
CA TRP A 55 5.79 6.01 -7.37
C TRP A 55 5.94 4.53 -7.65
N LEU A 56 5.02 3.95 -8.42
CA LEU A 56 5.12 2.55 -8.83
C LEU A 56 6.35 2.29 -9.70
N ASP A 57 6.77 3.25 -10.52
CA ASP A 57 7.90 3.08 -11.44
C ASP A 57 9.26 3.05 -10.72
N ASP A 58 9.35 3.66 -9.54
CA ASP A 58 10.55 3.68 -8.70
C ASP A 58 10.63 2.49 -7.71
N ILE A 59 9.63 1.60 -7.67
CA ILE A 59 9.60 0.45 -6.75
C ILE A 59 10.68 -0.57 -7.13
N TYR A 60 11.58 -0.85 -6.19
CA TYR A 60 12.53 -1.94 -6.31
C TYR A 60 11.82 -3.29 -6.49
N ALA A 61 12.28 -4.09 -7.46
CA ALA A 61 11.72 -5.41 -7.77
C ALA A 61 10.21 -5.41 -8.10
N LYS A 62 9.63 -4.30 -8.58
CA LYS A 62 8.22 -4.17 -9.02
C LYS A 62 7.71 -5.38 -9.81
N ASN A 63 8.44 -5.81 -10.83
CA ASN A 63 8.05 -6.93 -11.69
C ASN A 63 7.96 -8.26 -10.93
N PHE A 64 8.86 -8.48 -9.97
CA PHE A 64 8.83 -9.66 -9.11
C PHE A 64 7.60 -9.64 -8.19
N ILE A 65 7.33 -8.50 -7.55
CA ILE A 65 6.15 -8.31 -6.69
C ILE A 65 4.86 -8.59 -7.48
N ILE A 66 4.72 -8.00 -8.68
CA ILE A 66 3.56 -8.24 -9.55
C ILE A 66 3.43 -9.72 -9.93
N CYS A 67 4.55 -10.40 -10.20
CA CYS A 67 4.54 -11.83 -10.52
C CYS A 67 3.99 -12.66 -9.36
N VAL A 68 4.48 -12.41 -8.14
CA VAL A 68 4.01 -13.09 -6.93
C VAL A 68 2.53 -12.79 -6.68
N CYS A 69 2.09 -11.54 -6.79
CA CYS A 69 0.67 -11.19 -6.63
C CYS A 69 -0.22 -11.94 -7.63
N LYS A 70 0.18 -12.01 -8.91
CA LYS A 70 -0.56 -12.76 -9.93
C LYS A 70 -0.64 -14.24 -9.59
N TRP A 71 0.47 -14.83 -9.15
CA TRP A 71 0.48 -16.23 -8.72
C TRP A 71 -0.47 -16.48 -7.53
N MET A 72 -0.41 -15.62 -6.50
CA MET A 72 -1.33 -15.73 -5.35
C MET A 72 -2.79 -15.64 -5.77
N THR A 73 -3.16 -14.66 -6.61
CA THR A 73 -4.54 -14.53 -7.09
C THR A 73 -5.00 -15.73 -7.94
N TYR A 74 -4.08 -16.34 -8.70
CA TYR A 74 -4.36 -17.55 -9.47
C TYR A 74 -4.58 -18.77 -8.58
N GLU A 75 -3.78 -18.95 -7.53
CA GLU A 75 -3.96 -20.03 -6.55
C GLU A 75 -5.25 -19.85 -5.73
N THR A 76 -5.57 -18.63 -5.29
CA THR A 76 -6.82 -18.36 -4.56
C THR A 76 -8.05 -18.61 -5.44
N GLY A 77 -7.99 -18.25 -6.73
CA GLY A 77 -9.08 -18.53 -7.69
C GLY A 77 -9.22 -19.99 -8.11
N LYS A 78 -8.26 -20.86 -7.78
CA LYS A 78 -8.38 -22.32 -7.91
C LYS A 78 -8.99 -23.00 -6.68
N LEU A 79 -8.97 -22.32 -5.53
CA LEU A 79 -9.51 -22.82 -4.26
C LEU A 79 -10.96 -22.39 -4.01
N SER A 80 -11.50 -21.51 -4.85
CA SER A 80 -12.93 -21.14 -4.92
C SER A 80 -13.67 -21.92 -6.01
#